data_AF-A0A953M7R4-F1
#
_entry.id   AF-A0A953M7R4-F1
#
_cell.length_a   1.000
_cell.length_b   1.000
_cell.length_c   1.000
_cell.angle_alpha   90.00
_cell.angle_beta   90.00
_cell.angle_gamma   90.00
#
_symmetry.space_group_name_H-M   'P 1'
#
loop_
_entity.id
_entity.type
_entity.pdbx_description
1 polymer ?
#
loop_
_entity_poly.entity_id
_entity_poly.type
_entity_poly.pdbx_seq_one_letter_code
_entity_poly.pdbx_strand_id
1 'polypeptide(L)'
;MNGSSRVPVRRPGVESSVHLTRARRAGFTLIEILIVIAIVLALGAIVGVAVFQRRDTADIDMTKIQIKQIGDALDLFYLDYRRFPNDDEGVAVLWDKELLDPDGDETKWQKYMTDPLPRDLWNNDWGYRGEEPEYGEKYDLWSNGPDGEEDTEDDITAWSDSEGDEFGDDFGSDLPPPPFDGP
;
A
#
# COMPACT_ATOMS: atom_id res chain seq x y z
N MET A 1 -33.42 39.71 -107.64
CA MET A 1 -34.06 38.78 -106.69
C MET A 1 -33.00 37.76 -106.30
N ASN A 2 -32.25 38.02 -105.24
CA ASN A 2 -32.51 37.63 -103.84
C ASN A 2 -31.87 36.27 -103.54
N GLY A 3 -31.12 36.17 -102.44
CA GLY A 3 -30.55 34.89 -102.00
C GLY A 3 -29.25 35.00 -101.21
N SER A 4 -29.22 35.83 -100.17
CA SER A 4 -28.18 35.76 -99.13
C SER A 4 -28.32 34.45 -98.35
N SER A 5 -27.26 33.67 -98.23
CA SER A 5 -27.17 32.59 -97.25
C SER A 5 -25.76 32.55 -96.68
N ARG A 6 -25.65 33.11 -95.46
CA ARG A 6 -24.43 33.10 -94.65
C ARG A 6 -24.34 31.75 -93.94
N VAL A 7 -23.22 31.05 -94.14
CA VAL A 7 -22.88 29.84 -93.39
C VAL A 7 -22.24 30.24 -92.05
N PRO A 8 -22.69 29.69 -90.90
CA PRO A 8 -22.02 29.94 -89.63
C PRO A 8 -20.76 29.06 -89.49
N VAL A 9 -19.65 29.70 -89.10
CA VAL A 9 -18.39 29.03 -88.75
C VAL A 9 -18.53 28.42 -87.35
N ARG A 10 -18.56 27.08 -87.26
CA ARG A 10 -18.44 26.35 -86.00
C ARG A 10 -16.99 26.42 -85.50
N ARG A 11 -16.77 27.02 -84.32
CA ARG A 11 -15.50 26.90 -83.60
C ARG A 11 -15.50 25.59 -82.80
N PRO A 12 -14.41 24.81 -82.80
CA PRO A 12 -14.28 23.66 -81.90
C PRO A 12 -14.13 24.16 -80.46
N GLY A 13 -14.94 23.62 -79.55
CA GLY A 13 -14.80 23.83 -78.11
C GLY A 13 -13.56 23.12 -77.60
N VAL A 14 -12.69 23.85 -76.92
CA VAL A 14 -11.57 23.28 -76.16
C VAL A 14 -12.16 22.71 -74.88
N GLU A 15 -12.32 21.40 -74.81
CA GLU A 15 -12.64 20.72 -73.56
C GLU A 15 -11.36 20.65 -72.71
N SER A 16 -11.26 21.57 -71.75
CA SER A 16 -10.22 21.53 -70.71
C SER A 16 -10.53 20.39 -69.75
N SER A 17 -9.91 19.24 -69.96
CA SER A 17 -9.92 18.11 -69.02
C SER A 17 -9.12 18.49 -67.77
N VAL A 18 -9.83 18.90 -66.72
CA VAL A 18 -9.26 19.11 -65.38
C VAL A 18 -8.86 17.74 -64.82
N HIS A 19 -7.58 17.39 -64.95
CA HIS A 19 -7.01 16.23 -64.27
C HIS A 19 -6.86 16.54 -62.77
N LEU A 20 -7.87 16.17 -61.98
CA LEU A 20 -7.77 16.15 -60.52
C LEU A 20 -6.76 15.06 -60.11
N THR A 21 -5.52 15.45 -59.81
CA THR A 21 -4.52 14.55 -59.26
C THR A 21 -4.98 14.11 -57.87
N ARG A 22 -5.50 12.88 -57.76
CA ARG A 22 -5.91 12.28 -56.50
C ARG A 22 -4.68 12.15 -55.60
N ALA A 23 -4.60 12.96 -54.55
CA ALA A 23 -3.59 12.81 -53.51
C ALA A 23 -3.68 11.38 -52.95
N ARG A 24 -2.59 10.60 -53.09
CA ARG A 24 -2.50 9.28 -52.50
C ARG A 24 -2.54 9.45 -50.99
N ARG A 25 -3.60 8.97 -50.34
CA ARG A 25 -3.64 8.82 -48.89
C ARG A 25 -2.53 7.82 -48.52
N ALA A 26 -1.51 8.28 -47.80
CA ALA A 26 -0.56 7.38 -47.16
C ALA A 26 -1.33 6.61 -46.07
N GLY A 27 -1.39 5.29 -46.20
CA GLY A 27 -1.92 4.41 -45.16
C GLY A 27 -0.83 4.14 -44.12
N PHE A 28 -1.24 3.90 -42.88
CA PHE A 28 -0.34 3.45 -41.83
C PHE A 28 0.34 2.14 -42.20
N THR A 29 1.62 2.03 -41.86
CA THR A 29 2.38 0.80 -42.08
C THR A 29 2.26 -0.13 -40.88
N LEU A 30 2.33 -1.45 -41.12
CA LEU A 30 2.29 -2.47 -40.06
C LEU A 30 3.40 -2.27 -39.02
N ILE A 31 4.57 -1.81 -39.48
CA ILE A 31 5.74 -1.56 -38.62
C ILE A 31 5.52 -0.38 -37.66
N GLU A 32 4.72 0.60 -38.06
CA GLU A 32 4.43 1.79 -37.25
C GLU A 32 3.57 1.44 -36.04
N ILE A 33 2.58 0.56 -36.21
CA ILE A 33 1.79 0.03 -35.08
C ILE A 33 2.63 -0.91 -34.20
N LEU A 34 3.53 -1.71 -34.79
CA LEU A 34 4.44 -2.57 -34.02
C LEU A 34 5.34 -1.77 -33.08
N ILE A 35 5.95 -0.69 -33.57
CA ILE A 35 6.81 0.18 -32.75
C ILE A 35 6.00 0.84 -31.63
N VAL A 36 4.79 1.31 -31.91
CA VAL A 36 3.93 1.93 -30.90
C VAL A 36 3.59 0.94 -29.78
N ILE A 37 3.16 -0.28 -30.12
CA ILE A 37 2.83 -1.31 -29.12
C ILE A 37 4.08 -1.69 -28.31
N ALA A 38 5.24 -1.82 -28.97
CA ALA A 38 6.49 -2.12 -28.28
C ALA A 38 6.86 -1.04 -27.24
N ILE A 39 6.72 0.24 -27.58
CA ILE A 39 6.98 1.36 -26.66
C ILE A 39 5.97 1.36 -25.50
N VAL A 40 4.68 1.15 -25.78
CA VAL A 40 3.64 1.10 -24.74
C VAL A 40 3.90 -0.03 -23.75
N LEU A 41 4.28 -1.23 -24.22
CA LEU A 41 4.61 -2.36 -23.35
C LEU A 41 5.88 -2.10 -22.53
N ALA A 42 6.91 -1.51 -23.14
CA ALA A 42 8.16 -1.17 -22.45
C ALA A 42 7.94 -0.12 -21.35
N LEU A 43 7.16 0.94 -21.63
CA LEU A 43 6.79 1.94 -20.64
C LEU A 43 5.89 1.36 -19.55
N GLY A 44 4.93 0.51 -19.92
CA GLY A 44 4.06 -0.19 -18.98
C GLY A 44 4.83 -1.05 -17.97
N ALA A 45 5.89 -1.74 -18.41
CA ALA A 45 6.74 -2.54 -17.53
C ALA A 45 7.47 -1.70 -16.46
N ILE A 46 7.94 -0.51 -16.81
CA ILE A 46 8.66 0.38 -15.88
C ILE A 46 7.70 1.00 -14.86
N VAL A 47 6.52 1.44 -15.32
CA VAL A 47 5.51 2.07 -14.45
C VAL A 47 4.91 1.06 -13.48
N GLY A 48 4.74 -0.20 -13.90
CA GLY A 48 4.24 -1.27 -13.03
C GLY A 48 5.07 -1.47 -11.76
N VAL A 49 6.40 -1.58 -11.88
CA VAL A 49 7.29 -1.91 -10.75
C VAL A 49 7.41 -0.77 -9.73
N ALA A 50 7.40 0.49 -10.17
CA ALA A 50 7.66 1.64 -9.31
C ALA A 50 6.49 2.03 -8.37
N VAL A 51 5.27 1.57 -8.66
CA VAL A 51 4.08 1.86 -7.84
C VAL A 51 3.94 0.89 -6.66
N PHE A 52 4.36 -0.37 -6.82
CA PHE A 52 4.29 -1.36 -5.74
C PHE A 52 5.29 -1.02 -4.61
N GLN A 53 6.57 -0.83 -4.94
CA GLN A 53 7.64 -0.64 -3.93
C GLN A 53 7.51 0.60 -3.04
N ARG A 54 6.73 1.62 -3.42
CA ARG A 54 6.55 2.83 -2.61
C ARG A 54 5.37 2.75 -1.64
N ARG A 55 4.45 1.81 -1.85
CA ARG A 55 3.34 1.58 -0.92
C ARG A 55 3.83 0.80 0.29
N ASP A 56 4.67 -0.20 0.05
CA ASP A 56 5.16 -1.12 1.07
C ASP A 56 5.76 -0.41 2.29
N THR A 57 6.61 0.62 2.14
CA THR A 57 7.18 1.34 3.30
C THR A 57 6.15 2.12 4.10
N ALA A 58 5.21 2.81 3.44
CA ALA A 58 4.17 3.57 4.12
C ALA A 58 3.17 2.64 4.81
N ASP A 59 2.89 1.49 4.20
CA ASP A 59 2.04 0.46 4.78
C ASP A 59 2.75 -0.16 6.00
N ILE A 60 4.04 -0.50 5.93
CA ILE A 60 4.83 -0.95 7.10
C ILE A 60 4.75 0.04 8.26
N ASP A 61 5.02 1.33 8.01
CA ASP A 61 4.96 2.36 9.05
C ASP A 61 3.55 2.48 9.68
N MET A 62 2.51 2.36 8.85
CA MET A 62 1.14 2.42 9.29
C MET A 62 0.73 1.16 10.07
N THR A 63 1.20 -0.03 9.68
CA THR A 63 1.01 -1.27 10.44
C THR A 63 1.70 -1.20 11.80
N LYS A 64 2.91 -0.63 11.89
CA LYS A 64 3.57 -0.36 13.19
C LYS A 64 2.72 0.53 14.09
N ILE A 65 2.09 1.57 13.53
CA ILE A 65 1.16 2.43 14.27
C ILE A 65 -0.06 1.63 14.73
N GLN A 66 -0.63 0.76 13.89
CA GLN A 66 -1.76 -0.11 14.25
C GLN A 66 -1.40 -1.08 15.38
N ILE A 67 -0.23 -1.74 15.31
CA ILE A 67 0.30 -2.61 16.37
C ILE A 67 0.40 -1.83 17.68
N LYS A 68 0.95 -0.62 17.66
CA LYS A 68 1.03 0.22 18.85
C LYS A 68 -0.36 0.54 19.41
N GLN A 69 -1.33 0.87 18.56
CA GLN A 69 -2.70 1.15 19.00
C GLN A 69 -3.36 -0.07 19.65
N ILE A 70 -3.15 -1.26 19.08
CA ILE A 70 -3.62 -2.52 19.67
C ILE A 70 -2.92 -2.76 21.02
N GLY A 71 -1.60 -2.55 21.09
CA GLY A 71 -0.83 -2.65 22.33
C GLY A 71 -1.33 -1.72 23.44
N ASP A 72 -1.62 -0.45 23.11
CA ASP A 72 -2.20 0.50 24.06
C ASP A 72 -3.57 0.02 24.57
N ALA A 73 -4.39 -0.60 23.71
CA ALA A 73 -5.68 -1.17 24.08
C ALA A 73 -5.55 -2.45 24.93
N LEU A 74 -4.56 -3.30 24.64
CA LEU A 74 -4.21 -4.48 25.46
C LEU A 74 -3.79 -4.07 26.87
N ASP A 75 -3.01 -2.98 27.00
CA ASP A 75 -2.64 -2.44 28.31
C ASP A 75 -3.87 -1.95 29.10
N LEU A 76 -4.82 -1.28 28.44
CA LEU A 76 -6.09 -0.88 29.08
C LEU A 76 -6.92 -2.09 29.53
N PHE A 77 -7.00 -3.15 28.70
CA PHE A 77 -7.65 -4.40 29.07
C PHE A 77 -7.01 -5.00 30.33
N TYR A 78 -5.68 -5.01 30.39
CA TYR A 78 -4.94 -5.49 31.56
C TYR A 78 -5.24 -4.67 32.83
N LEU A 79 -5.49 -3.36 32.73
CA LEU A 79 -5.86 -2.55 33.90
C LEU A 79 -7.18 -3.01 34.54
N ASP A 80 -8.16 -3.40 33.72
CA ASP A 80 -9.50 -3.80 34.17
C ASP A 80 -9.55 -5.27 34.62
N TYR A 81 -8.90 -6.16 33.85
CA TYR A 81 -8.97 -7.61 34.06
C TYR A 81 -7.77 -8.21 34.79
N ARG A 82 -6.66 -7.48 34.91
CA ARG A 82 -5.38 -7.96 35.47
C ARG A 82 -4.81 -9.19 34.77
N ARG A 83 -5.21 -9.38 33.52
CA ARG A 83 -4.70 -10.38 32.58
C ARG A 83 -4.77 -9.79 31.17
N PHE A 84 -3.96 -10.30 30.26
CA PHE A 84 -4.17 -10.07 28.84
C PHE A 84 -5.27 -11.01 28.32
N PRO A 85 -5.82 -10.74 27.12
CA PRO A 85 -6.66 -11.71 26.43
C PRO A 85 -5.97 -13.06 26.31
N ASN A 86 -6.74 -14.16 26.40
CA ASN A 86 -6.22 -15.47 26.05
C ASN A 86 -6.18 -15.64 24.52
N ASP A 87 -5.62 -16.76 24.06
CA ASP A 87 -5.43 -17.00 22.62
C ASP A 87 -6.77 -17.21 21.88
N ASP A 88 -7.83 -17.67 22.57
CA ASP A 88 -9.18 -17.83 22.01
C ASP A 88 -9.93 -16.48 21.86
N GLU A 89 -9.72 -15.56 22.81
CA GLU A 89 -10.25 -14.19 22.79
C GLU A 89 -9.54 -13.33 21.74
N GLY A 90 -8.21 -13.47 21.67
CA GLY A 90 -7.32 -12.75 20.77
C GLY A 90 -7.38 -11.22 20.93
N VAL A 91 -6.87 -10.50 19.94
CA VAL A 91 -6.99 -9.03 19.88
C VAL A 91 -8.41 -8.55 19.61
N ALA A 92 -9.27 -9.42 19.07
CA ALA A 92 -10.62 -9.04 18.67
C ALA A 92 -11.53 -8.72 19.85
N VAL A 93 -11.25 -9.27 21.04
CA VAL A 93 -11.96 -8.93 22.28
C VAL A 93 -11.91 -7.44 22.65
N LEU A 94 -10.94 -6.70 22.10
CA LEU A 94 -10.75 -5.27 22.35
C LEU A 94 -11.86 -4.41 21.73
N TRP A 95 -12.55 -4.92 20.70
CA TRP A 95 -13.67 -4.24 20.05
C TRP A 95 -14.94 -5.09 19.96
N ASP A 96 -14.84 -6.40 20.17
CA ASP A 96 -15.97 -7.33 20.19
C ASP A 96 -16.12 -7.98 21.57
N LYS A 97 -17.18 -7.61 22.28
CA LYS A 97 -17.48 -8.16 23.61
C LYS A 97 -17.82 -9.65 23.55
N GLU A 98 -18.39 -10.14 22.44
CA GLU A 98 -18.90 -11.51 22.36
C GLU A 98 -17.79 -12.57 22.44
N LEU A 99 -16.54 -12.15 22.19
CA LEU A 99 -15.37 -13.01 22.26
C LEU A 99 -14.79 -13.13 23.68
N LEU A 100 -15.23 -12.28 24.64
CA LEU A 100 -14.77 -12.35 26.02
C LEU A 100 -15.09 -13.74 26.60
N ASP A 101 -14.13 -14.30 27.32
CA ASP A 101 -14.28 -15.56 28.05
C ASP A 101 -15.62 -15.57 28.83
N PRO A 102 -16.45 -16.62 28.70
CA PRO A 102 -17.70 -16.75 29.46
C PRO A 102 -17.53 -16.65 30.98
N ASP A 103 -16.35 -17.01 31.51
CA ASP A 103 -16.02 -16.87 32.93
C ASP A 103 -15.53 -15.45 33.28
N GLY A 104 -15.33 -14.59 32.28
CA GLY A 104 -14.94 -13.19 32.40
C GLY A 104 -16.05 -12.29 32.92
N ASP A 105 -15.67 -11.27 33.70
CA ASP A 105 -16.62 -10.28 34.21
C ASP A 105 -17.05 -9.30 33.12
N GLU A 106 -18.18 -9.58 32.47
CA GLU A 106 -18.79 -8.72 31.44
C GLU A 106 -19.06 -7.28 31.88
N THR A 107 -19.18 -7.02 33.18
CA THR A 107 -19.52 -5.68 33.70
C THR A 107 -18.32 -4.72 33.65
N LYS A 108 -17.11 -5.28 33.63
CA LYS A 108 -15.87 -4.52 33.48
C LYS A 108 -15.55 -4.22 32.01
N TRP A 109 -16.14 -4.97 31.09
CA TRP A 109 -15.83 -4.84 29.68
C TRP A 109 -16.30 -3.49 29.18
N GLN A 110 -15.41 -2.83 28.45
CA GLN A 110 -15.70 -1.62 27.70
C GLN A 110 -15.05 -1.76 26.33
N LYS A 111 -15.49 -0.91 25.39
CA LYS A 111 -14.85 -0.88 24.07
C LYS A 111 -13.46 -0.24 24.21
N TYR A 112 -12.41 -1.06 24.17
CA TYR A 112 -11.02 -0.61 24.32
C TYR A 112 -10.50 0.11 23.07
N MET A 113 -11.06 -0.23 21.91
CA MET A 113 -10.68 0.38 20.63
C MET A 113 -11.91 0.93 19.89
N THR A 114 -11.90 2.23 19.58
CA THR A 114 -13.05 2.88 18.91
C THR A 114 -13.21 2.40 17.47
N ASP A 115 -12.10 2.32 16.74
CA ASP A 115 -12.05 1.91 15.34
C ASP A 115 -11.49 0.49 15.26
N PRO A 116 -12.30 -0.52 14.93
CA PRO A 116 -11.83 -1.90 14.90
C PRO A 116 -10.79 -2.10 13.79
N LEU A 117 -9.73 -2.83 14.12
CA LEU A 117 -8.68 -3.23 13.19
C LEU A 117 -8.74 -4.74 12.99
N PRO A 118 -9.72 -5.27 12.23
CA PRO A 118 -9.88 -6.71 12.09
C PRO A 118 -8.69 -7.37 11.36
N ARG A 119 -7.98 -6.60 10.52
CA ARG A 119 -6.89 -7.07 9.65
C ARG A 119 -5.82 -6.00 9.50
N ASP A 120 -4.63 -6.44 9.13
CA ASP A 120 -3.54 -5.56 8.73
C ASP A 120 -3.77 -4.96 7.31
N LEU A 121 -2.79 -4.20 6.81
CA LEU A 121 -2.86 -3.53 5.51
C LEU A 121 -2.73 -4.46 4.30
N TRP A 122 -2.24 -5.68 4.52
CA TRP A 122 -2.16 -6.74 3.51
C TRP A 122 -3.34 -7.72 3.62
N ASN A 123 -4.32 -7.41 4.48
CA ASN A 123 -5.54 -8.17 4.70
C ASN A 123 -5.27 -9.57 5.31
N ASN A 124 -4.18 -9.69 6.07
CA ASN A 124 -3.93 -10.80 6.97
C ASN A 124 -4.58 -10.55 8.33
N ASP A 125 -4.90 -11.63 9.04
CA ASP A 125 -5.37 -11.54 10.42
C ASP A 125 -4.17 -11.27 11.35
N TRP A 126 -4.41 -10.66 12.51
CA TRP A 126 -3.34 -10.35 13.47
C TRP A 126 -2.84 -11.60 14.17
N GLY A 127 -1.52 -11.75 14.24
CA GLY A 127 -0.89 -12.75 15.10
C GLY A 127 -0.89 -12.28 16.54
N TYR A 128 -1.39 -13.12 17.45
CA TYR A 128 -1.46 -12.81 18.87
C TYR A 128 -1.20 -14.04 19.72
N ARG A 129 -0.42 -13.87 20.80
CA ARG A 129 -0.17 -14.89 21.82
C ARG A 129 -0.12 -14.26 23.20
N GLY A 130 -1.07 -14.60 24.07
CA GLY A 130 -1.22 -14.00 25.39
C GLY A 130 -0.80 -14.90 26.56
N GLU A 131 -0.90 -16.23 26.42
CA GLU A 131 -0.67 -17.17 27.54
C GLU A 131 0.80 -17.56 27.70
N GLU A 132 1.45 -17.94 26.60
CA GLU A 132 2.85 -18.38 26.55
C GLU A 132 3.60 -17.60 25.45
N PRO A 133 3.87 -16.30 25.64
CA PRO A 133 4.60 -15.53 24.64
C PRO A 133 6.01 -16.11 24.46
N GLU A 134 6.43 -16.19 23.20
CA GLU A 134 7.71 -16.75 22.77
C GLU A 134 8.78 -15.68 22.69
N TYR A 135 8.41 -14.45 22.32
CA TYR A 135 9.36 -13.36 22.09
C TYR A 135 9.12 -12.16 23.02
N GLY A 136 7.88 -11.74 23.18
CA GLY A 136 7.49 -10.63 24.05
C GLY A 136 7.48 -11.01 25.53
N GLU A 137 7.71 -10.03 26.40
CA GLU A 137 7.69 -10.27 27.86
C GLU A 137 6.29 -10.55 28.43
N LYS A 138 5.25 -10.05 27.76
CA LYS A 138 3.86 -10.07 28.25
C LYS A 138 2.87 -10.70 27.29
N TYR A 139 3.06 -10.44 26.00
CA TYR A 139 2.29 -10.99 24.90
C TYR A 139 3.13 -10.87 23.63
N ASP A 140 2.86 -11.73 22.66
CA ASP A 140 3.31 -11.54 21.28
C ASP A 140 2.16 -10.92 20.48
N LEU A 141 2.47 -9.88 19.70
CA LEU A 141 1.59 -9.29 18.71
C LEU A 141 2.39 -9.00 17.44
N TRP A 142 1.92 -9.51 16.30
CA TRP A 142 2.59 -9.31 15.01
C TRP A 142 1.59 -9.25 13.84
N SER A 143 2.09 -8.81 12.69
CA SER A 143 1.45 -8.89 11.37
C SER A 143 2.39 -9.64 10.43
N ASN A 144 1.82 -10.53 9.62
CA ASN A 144 2.52 -11.36 8.63
C ASN A 144 3.06 -10.57 7.42
N GLY A 145 3.02 -9.24 7.49
CA GLY A 145 3.60 -8.39 6.46
C GLY A 145 3.03 -8.57 5.05
N PRO A 146 3.77 -8.08 4.04
CA PRO A 146 3.43 -8.19 2.62
C PRO A 146 3.28 -9.61 2.07
N ASP A 147 4.05 -10.58 2.57
CA ASP A 147 4.02 -11.95 2.06
C ASP A 147 2.87 -12.80 2.65
N GLY A 148 2.39 -12.43 3.84
CA GLY A 148 1.30 -13.10 4.55
C GLY A 148 1.70 -14.44 5.18
N GLU A 149 2.98 -14.79 5.17
CA GLU A 149 3.53 -15.98 5.81
C GLU A 149 4.02 -15.63 7.23
N GLU A 150 3.90 -16.55 8.17
CA GLU A 150 4.41 -16.35 9.54
C GLU A 150 5.89 -16.77 9.62
N ASP A 151 6.65 -16.14 10.52
CA ASP A 151 8.07 -16.43 10.79
C ASP A 151 8.98 -16.11 9.60
N THR A 152 8.66 -15.00 8.90
CA THR A 152 9.43 -14.47 7.77
C THR A 152 10.10 -13.14 8.13
N GLU A 153 11.06 -12.69 7.29
CA GLU A 153 11.84 -11.48 7.57
C GLU A 153 11.02 -10.17 7.46
N ASP A 154 9.83 -10.22 6.85
CA ASP A 154 8.92 -9.08 6.69
C ASP A 154 7.80 -9.01 7.75
N ASP A 155 7.83 -9.93 8.73
CA ASP A 155 6.98 -9.86 9.92
C ASP A 155 7.20 -8.56 10.69
N ILE A 156 6.09 -7.89 11.01
CA ILE A 156 6.11 -6.65 11.79
C ILE A 156 5.62 -6.99 13.17
N THR A 157 6.53 -6.92 14.15
CA THR A 157 6.25 -7.37 15.52
C THR A 157 6.25 -6.21 16.51
N ALA A 158 5.55 -6.37 17.64
CA ALA A 158 5.56 -5.40 18.72
C ALA A 158 6.89 -5.35 19.50
N TRP A 159 7.75 -6.37 19.38
CA TRP A 159 8.97 -6.54 20.18
C TRP A 159 10.27 -6.29 19.40
N SER A 160 10.26 -6.31 18.06
CA SER A 160 11.47 -6.24 17.22
C SER A 160 12.18 -4.88 17.19
N ASP A 161 11.61 -3.81 17.76
CA ASP A 161 12.28 -2.51 17.79
C ASP A 161 13.46 -2.45 18.79
N SER A 162 13.75 -3.53 19.54
CA SER A 162 14.87 -3.59 20.49
C SER A 162 16.22 -4.06 19.93
N GLU A 163 16.34 -4.40 18.64
CA GLU A 163 17.59 -4.96 18.07
C GLU A 163 18.33 -4.01 17.10
N GLY A 164 18.01 -2.70 17.11
CA GLY A 164 18.55 -1.72 16.16
C GLY A 164 19.40 -0.57 16.72
N ASP A 165 19.55 -0.44 18.04
CA ASP A 165 20.33 0.64 18.66
C ASP A 165 21.82 0.26 18.83
N GLU A 166 22.46 -0.22 17.75
CA GLU A 166 23.92 -0.33 17.65
C GLU A 166 24.49 0.78 16.75
N PHE A 167 23.90 1.97 16.85
CA PHE A 167 24.34 3.19 16.16
C PHE A 167 24.79 4.27 17.17
N GLY A 168 25.96 4.04 17.78
CA GLY A 168 26.93 5.10 18.06
C GLY A 168 26.74 5.97 19.31
N ASP A 169 26.66 5.35 20.48
CA ASP A 169 26.90 5.97 21.78
C ASP A 169 28.41 5.97 22.16
N ASP A 170 29.26 6.49 21.27
CA ASP A 170 30.68 6.84 21.57
C ASP A 170 30.83 8.31 22.07
N PHE A 171 29.73 8.96 22.41
CA PHE A 171 29.73 10.34 22.94
C PHE A 171 29.17 10.35 24.37
N GLY A 172 29.87 9.73 25.33
CA GLY A 172 29.37 9.73 26.71
C GLY A 172 30.31 9.36 27.85
N SER A 173 31.44 8.70 27.61
CA SER A 173 32.27 8.19 28.72
C SER A 173 33.24 9.19 29.36
N ASP A 174 33.32 10.44 28.85
CA ASP A 174 34.33 11.42 29.26
C ASP A 174 33.80 12.58 30.13
N LEU A 175 32.58 12.49 30.66
CA LEU A 175 32.11 13.49 31.63
C LEU A 175 32.64 13.15 33.03
N PRO A 176 33.51 13.99 33.63
CA PRO A 176 33.96 13.76 34.99
C PRO A 176 32.77 13.84 35.96
N PRO A 177 32.76 13.05 37.04
CA PRO A 177 31.67 13.04 37.99
C PRO A 177 31.48 14.45 38.60
N PRO A 178 30.23 14.89 38.80
CA PRO A 178 29.97 16.19 39.41
C PRO A 178 30.57 16.23 40.83
N PRO A 179 31.08 17.38 41.27
CA PRO A 179 31.63 17.51 42.62
C PRO A 179 30.53 17.22 43.65
N PHE A 180 30.83 16.32 44.58
CA PHE A 180 29.98 16.02 45.73
C PHE A 180 29.90 17.25 46.64
N ASP A 181 28.80 18.00 46.59
CA ASP A 181 28.41 18.89 47.67
C ASP A 181 27.67 18.06 48.73
N GLY A 182 28.41 17.71 49.78
CA GLY A 182 27.85 17.17 51.02
C GLY A 182 27.13 18.27 51.83
N PRO A 183 26.37 17.88 52.88
CA PRO A 183 25.54 18.78 53.67
C PRO A 183 26.34 19.80 54.50
#